data_AF-A0A453MUK4-F1
#
_entry.id   AF-A0A453MUK4-F1
#
_cell.length_a   1.000
_cell.length_b   1.000
_cell.length_c   1.000
_cell.angle_alpha   90.00
_cell.angle_beta   90.00
_cell.angle_gamma   90.00
#
_symmetry.space_group_name_H-M   'P 1'
#
loop_
_entity.id
_entity.type
_entity.pdbx_description
1 polymer ?
#
loop_
_entity_poly.entity_id
_entity_poly.type
_entity_poly.pdbx_seq_one_letter_code
_entity_poly.pdbx_strand_id
1 'polypeptide(L)'
;MQIVNEAAKFRYRSGNEFNCGGLTIRSPYGAVGHGGHYHSQSPEAFFCHVPGLKVVIPRSPREAKGLLLASIRDPNPVIFFEPKSGCTVCLLRKSLRETICCLYLRQK
;
A
#
# COMPACT_ATOMS: atom_id res chain seq x y z
N MET A 1 2.66 -7.90 -13.57
CA MET A 1 2.55 -9.38 -13.64
C MET A 1 2.33 -10.00 -12.26
N GLN A 2 3.29 -9.89 -11.31
CA GLN A 2 3.22 -10.57 -10.00
C GLN A 2 1.98 -10.21 -9.16
N ILE A 3 1.58 -8.95 -9.11
CA ILE A 3 0.43 -8.54 -8.27
C ILE A 3 -0.90 -9.04 -8.85
N VAL A 4 -1.13 -8.84 -10.15
CA VAL A 4 -2.41 -9.09 -10.81
C VAL A 4 -2.64 -10.57 -11.17
N ASN A 5 -1.60 -11.27 -11.62
CA ASN A 5 -1.72 -12.66 -12.09
C ASN A 5 -1.32 -13.69 -11.04
N GLU A 6 -0.37 -13.37 -10.15
CA GLU A 6 0.03 -14.29 -9.08
C GLU A 6 -0.74 -13.99 -7.80
N ALA A 7 -0.45 -12.87 -7.12
CA ALA A 7 -0.98 -12.59 -5.79
C ALA A 7 -2.52 -12.57 -5.75
N ALA A 8 -3.17 -11.82 -6.65
CA ALA A 8 -4.62 -11.71 -6.68
C ALA A 8 -5.35 -13.05 -6.83
N LYS A 9 -4.76 -13.99 -7.58
CA LYS A 9 -5.39 -15.25 -7.97
C LYS A 9 -4.88 -16.44 -7.17
N PHE A 10 -3.89 -16.26 -6.30
CA PHE A 10 -3.14 -17.36 -5.65
C PHE A 10 -4.05 -18.28 -4.84
N ARG A 11 -4.97 -17.71 -4.05
CA ARG A 11 -5.97 -18.47 -3.29
C ARG A 11 -6.98 -19.18 -4.20
N TYR A 12 -7.43 -18.50 -5.24
CA TYR A 12 -8.45 -19.04 -6.14
C TYR A 12 -7.91 -20.20 -6.98
N ARG A 13 -6.71 -20.04 -7.56
CA ARG A 13 -6.11 -21.05 -8.45
C ARG A 13 -5.71 -22.34 -7.73
N SER A 14 -5.47 -22.27 -6.42
CA SER A 14 -5.08 -23.42 -5.59
C SER A 14 -6.26 -24.10 -4.91
N GLY A 15 -7.51 -23.67 -5.18
CA GLY A 15 -8.67 -24.18 -4.43
C GLY A 15 -8.55 -23.92 -2.91
N ASN A 16 -7.87 -22.84 -2.51
CA ASN A 16 -7.53 -22.48 -1.14
C ASN A 16 -6.54 -23.42 -0.41
N GLU A 17 -5.84 -24.31 -1.12
CA GLU A 17 -4.72 -25.07 -0.55
C GLU A 17 -3.52 -24.17 -0.22
N PHE A 18 -3.26 -23.17 -1.06
CA PHE A 18 -2.19 -22.19 -0.88
C PHE A 18 -2.73 -20.76 -1.00
N ASN A 19 -2.25 -19.83 -0.18
CA ASN A 19 -2.65 -18.43 -0.26
C ASN A 19 -1.48 -17.48 0.03
N CYS A 20 -1.56 -16.27 -0.50
CA CYS A 20 -0.66 -15.17 -0.17
C CYS A 20 -1.34 -14.15 0.75
N GLY A 21 -2.19 -14.63 1.66
CA GLY A 21 -2.79 -13.82 2.72
C GLY A 21 -1.73 -13.22 3.64
N GLY A 22 -2.01 -12.05 4.22
CA GLY A 22 -1.04 -11.30 5.02
C GLY A 22 0.01 -10.55 4.20
N LEU A 23 0.04 -10.68 2.87
CA LEU A 23 0.88 -9.85 2.01
C LEU A 23 0.29 -8.43 1.94
N THR A 24 0.99 -7.46 2.53
CA THR A 24 0.66 -6.03 2.41
C THR A 24 1.74 -5.30 1.63
N ILE A 25 1.37 -4.76 0.47
CA ILE A 25 2.26 -3.95 -0.37
C ILE A 25 1.99 -2.48 -0.06
N ARG A 26 3.02 -1.74 0.34
CA ARG A 26 2.90 -0.32 0.67
C ARG A 26 3.57 0.51 -0.42
N SER A 27 2.91 1.58 -0.86
CA SER A 27 3.48 2.49 -1.85
C SER A 27 3.01 3.93 -1.64
N PRO A 28 3.90 4.93 -1.76
CA PRO A 28 3.51 6.32 -1.60
C PRO A 28 2.72 6.81 -2.82
N TYR A 29 1.61 7.50 -2.56
CA TYR A 29 0.50 7.75 -3.47
C TYR A 29 0.19 9.24 -3.63
N GLY A 30 -0.29 9.61 -4.81
CA GLY A 30 -0.86 10.94 -5.10
C GLY A 30 0.17 12.05 -5.32
N ALA A 31 -0.34 13.20 -5.77
CA ALA A 31 0.45 14.38 -6.13
C ALA A 31 1.03 15.11 -4.91
N VAL A 32 2.21 15.73 -5.10
CA VAL A 32 2.96 16.53 -4.11
C VAL A 32 3.34 17.93 -4.59
N GLY A 33 2.71 18.41 -5.66
CA GLY A 33 3.01 19.70 -6.29
C GLY A 33 4.24 19.67 -7.21
N HIS A 34 5.36 19.09 -6.77
CA HIS A 34 6.64 19.09 -7.52
C HIS A 34 7.13 17.68 -7.92
N GLY A 35 6.20 16.73 -8.07
CA GLY A 35 6.52 15.31 -8.31
C GLY A 35 6.65 14.90 -9.78
N GLY A 36 6.31 15.78 -10.73
CA GLY A 36 6.32 15.46 -12.16
C GLY A 36 5.52 14.19 -12.50
N HIS A 37 5.89 13.51 -13.59
CA HIS A 37 5.16 12.35 -14.11
C HIS A 37 5.25 11.08 -13.25
N TYR A 38 6.35 10.87 -12.51
CA TYR A 38 6.63 9.60 -11.83
C TYR A 38 6.45 9.63 -10.31
N HIS A 39 6.32 10.80 -9.69
CA HIS A 39 6.14 10.90 -8.23
C HIS A 39 4.76 11.41 -7.79
N SER A 40 3.84 11.61 -8.74
CA SER A 40 2.50 12.17 -8.51
C SER A 40 1.35 11.26 -8.95
N GLN A 41 1.65 10.02 -9.33
CA GLN A 41 0.67 9.11 -9.93
C GLN A 41 -0.34 8.60 -8.91
N SER A 42 -1.55 8.34 -9.42
CA SER A 42 -2.66 7.70 -8.72
C SER A 42 -3.08 6.44 -9.51
N PRO A 43 -2.43 5.29 -9.27
CA PRO A 43 -2.65 4.08 -10.06
C PRO A 43 -3.73 3.13 -9.47
N GLU A 44 -4.55 3.59 -8.54
CA GLU A 44 -5.57 2.79 -7.85
C GLU A 44 -6.56 2.13 -8.81
N ALA A 45 -6.98 2.84 -9.86
CA ALA A 45 -7.94 2.33 -10.83
C ALA A 45 -7.43 1.06 -11.53
N PHE A 46 -6.12 0.94 -11.79
CA PHE A 46 -5.53 -0.26 -12.39
C PHE A 46 -5.71 -1.50 -11.51
N PHE A 47 -5.77 -1.33 -10.19
CA PHE A 47 -5.90 -2.43 -9.24
C PHE A 47 -7.34 -2.67 -8.80
N CYS A 48 -8.21 -1.65 -8.82
CA CYS A 48 -9.62 -1.78 -8.46
C CYS A 48 -10.39 -2.75 -9.38
N HIS A 49 -9.94 -2.93 -10.62
CA HIS A 49 -10.53 -3.88 -11.57
C HIS A 49 -9.98 -5.31 -11.44
N VAL A 50 -9.15 -5.60 -10.44
CA VAL A 50 -8.53 -6.91 -10.26
C VAL A 50 -9.18 -7.65 -9.09
N PRO A 51 -9.99 -8.69 -9.33
CA PRO A 51 -10.61 -9.46 -8.25
C PRO A 51 -9.55 -10.22 -7.44
N GLY A 52 -9.78 -10.33 -6.12
CA GLY A 52 -8.88 -10.99 -5.18
C GLY A 52 -7.82 -10.08 -4.56
N LEU A 53 -7.72 -8.82 -4.99
CA LEU A 53 -6.93 -7.79 -4.32
C LEU A 53 -7.82 -6.83 -3.54
N LYS A 54 -7.30 -6.33 -2.42
CA LYS A 54 -7.88 -5.19 -1.72
C LYS A 54 -6.99 -3.96 -1.91
N VAL A 55 -7.61 -2.81 -2.18
CA VAL A 55 -6.91 -1.52 -2.32
C VAL A 55 -7.38 -0.60 -1.21
N VAL A 56 -6.44 -0.01 -0.47
CA VAL A 56 -6.73 0.83 0.70
C VAL A 56 -5.96 2.15 0.58
N ILE A 57 -6.67 3.26 0.77
CA ILE A 57 -6.11 4.62 0.79
C ILE A 57 -6.63 5.32 2.06
N PRO A 58 -5.80 5.59 3.07
CA PRO A 58 -6.21 6.35 4.26
C PRO A 58 -6.28 7.85 3.94
N ARG A 59 -7.11 8.60 4.67
CA ARG A 59 -7.18 10.07 4.55
C ARG A 59 -6.39 10.77 5.66
N SER A 60 -6.33 10.20 6.86
CA SER A 60 -5.67 10.80 8.03
C SER A 60 -4.61 9.89 8.67
N PRO A 61 -3.64 10.42 9.44
CA PRO A 61 -2.65 9.59 10.14
C PRO A 61 -3.25 8.59 11.14
N ARG A 62 -4.38 8.95 11.77
CA ARG A 62 -5.10 8.07 12.71
C ARG A 62 -5.68 6.87 11.97
N GLU A 63 -6.36 7.13 10.86
CA GLU A 63 -6.86 6.07 9.97
C GLU A 63 -5.73 5.25 9.40
N ALA A 64 -4.63 5.87 8.96
CA ALA A 64 -3.51 5.17 8.36
C ALA A 64 -2.92 4.11 9.30
N LYS A 65 -2.76 4.42 10.60
CA LYS A 65 -2.31 3.43 11.58
C LYS A 65 -3.30 2.27 11.72
N GLY A 66 -4.59 2.57 11.87
CA GLY A 66 -5.62 1.53 12.05
C GLY A 66 -5.78 0.65 10.81
N LEU A 67 -5.90 1.27 9.64
CA LEU A 67 -6.05 0.60 8.36
C LEU A 67 -4.80 -0.20 7.98
N LEU A 68 -3.59 0.31 8.26
CA LEU A 68 -2.37 -0.46 7.99
C LEU A 68 -2.29 -1.72 8.86
N LEU A 69 -2.60 -1.61 10.15
CA LEU A 69 -2.64 -2.78 11.04
C LEU A 69 -3.72 -3.77 10.63
N ALA A 70 -4.87 -3.28 10.14
CA ALA A 70 -5.92 -4.13 9.59
C ALA A 70 -5.45 -4.84 8.31
N SER A 71 -4.79 -4.12 7.39
CA SER A 71 -4.25 -4.70 6.15
C SER A 71 -3.22 -5.80 6.40
N ILE A 72 -2.30 -5.60 7.35
CA ILE A 72 -1.29 -6.61 7.71
C ILE A 72 -1.93 -7.90 8.23
N ARG A 73 -3.06 -7.78 8.93
CA ARG A 73 -3.80 -8.92 9.50
C ARG A 73 -4.81 -9.53 8.53
N ASP A 74 -5.06 -8.89 7.39
CA ASP A 74 -6.06 -9.35 6.44
C ASP A 74 -5.60 -10.66 5.77
N PRO A 75 -6.46 -11.67 5.67
CA PRO A 75 -6.10 -12.92 5.02
C PRO A 75 -6.02 -12.79 3.49
N ASN A 76 -6.19 -11.60 2.89
CA ASN A 76 -6.07 -11.37 1.46
C ASN A 76 -4.88 -10.46 1.15
N PRO A 77 -4.33 -10.50 -0.07
CA PRO A 77 -3.31 -9.53 -0.48
C PRO A 77 -3.89 -8.11 -0.54
N VAL A 78 -3.22 -7.18 0.13
CA VAL A 78 -3.66 -5.78 0.24
C VAL A 78 -2.62 -4.83 -0.33
N ILE A 79 -3.05 -3.87 -1.15
CA ILE A 79 -2.26 -2.73 -1.59
C ILE A 79 -2.66 -1.53 -0.73
N PHE A 80 -1.70 -1.00 0.02
CA PHE A 80 -1.87 0.15 0.90
C PHE A 80 -1.14 1.35 0.31
N PHE A 81 -1.92 2.31 -0.19
CA PHE A 81 -1.41 3.54 -0.79
C PHE A 81 -1.30 4.64 0.26
N GLU A 82 -0.12 5.24 0.41
CA GLU A 82 0.16 6.26 1.42
C GLU A 82 0.17 7.67 0.81
N PRO A 83 -0.86 8.51 1.03
CA PRO A 83 -0.92 9.83 0.43
C PRO A 83 0.24 10.71 0.88
N LYS A 84 1.10 11.13 -0.05
CA LYS A 84 2.29 11.94 0.27
C LYS A 84 1.94 13.32 0.84
N SER A 85 0.87 13.96 0.37
CA SER A 85 0.51 15.34 0.72
C SER A 85 -0.42 15.49 1.91
N GLY A 86 -1.26 14.48 2.20
CA GLY A 86 -2.27 14.55 3.26
C GLY A 86 -2.01 13.62 4.44
N CYS A 87 -1.25 12.54 4.21
CA CYS A 87 -1.00 11.53 5.22
C CYS A 87 0.51 11.35 5.37
N THR A 88 1.12 12.24 6.13
CA THR A 88 2.51 12.09 6.53
C THR A 88 2.63 10.85 7.42
N VAL A 89 2.77 9.65 6.83
CA VAL A 89 3.29 8.46 7.52
C VAL A 89 4.71 8.71 8.05
N CYS A 90 5.39 9.75 7.55
CA CYS A 90 6.56 10.34 8.21
C CYS A 90 6.27 10.85 9.64
N LEU A 91 5.01 11.07 10.07
CA LEU A 91 4.64 11.40 11.46
C LEU A 91 4.40 10.15 12.34
N LEU A 92 4.40 8.93 11.79
CA LEU A 92 4.61 7.71 12.59
C LEU A 92 6.07 7.56 13.06
N ARG A 93 6.91 8.59 12.86
CA ARG A 93 8.27 8.75 13.40
C ARG A 93 8.40 8.54 14.92
N LYS A 94 7.32 8.59 15.70
CA LYS A 94 7.40 8.48 17.17
C LYS A 94 7.08 7.11 17.75
N SER A 95 6.71 6.09 16.96
CA SER A 95 6.23 4.82 17.53
C SER A 95 6.83 3.54 16.95
N LEU A 96 7.49 3.56 15.79
CA LEU A 96 8.05 2.34 15.18
C LEU A 96 9.54 2.55 14.91
N ARG A 97 10.39 1.80 15.62
CA ARG A 97 11.85 1.78 15.48
C ARG A 97 12.29 1.07 14.19
N GLU A 98 11.89 1.56 13.02
CA GLU A 98 12.36 0.97 11.76
C GLU A 98 12.79 2.05 10.76
N THR A 99 14.11 2.08 10.53
CA THR A 99 14.90 3.14 9.89
C THR A 99 14.85 3.16 8.35
N ILE A 100 14.06 2.29 7.71
CA ILE A 100 14.31 1.95 6.30
C ILE A 100 13.74 2.96 5.29
N CYS A 101 12.71 3.75 5.63
CA CYS A 101 12.01 4.56 4.63
C CYS A 101 12.54 6.01 4.44
N CYS A 102 13.52 6.45 5.24
CA CYS A 102 13.95 7.86 5.29
C CYS A 102 15.01 8.25 4.24
N LEU A 103 15.53 7.31 3.44
CA LEU A 103 16.63 7.61 2.51
C LEU A 103 16.18 8.24 1.18
N TYR A 104 14.91 8.11 0.78
CA TYR A 104 14.49 8.55 -0.56
C TYR A 104 13.87 9.96 -0.61
N LEU A 105 13.27 10.45 0.48
CA LEU A 105 12.68 11.80 0.53
C LEU A 105 13.63 12.88 1.08
N ARG A 106 14.89 12.52 1.37
CA ARG A 106 15.94 13.45 1.83
C ARG A 106 16.95 13.80 0.72
N GLN A 107 16.72 13.33 -0.51
CA GLN A 107 17.56 13.61 -1.69
C GLN A 107 16.95 14.65 -2.66
N LYS A 108 16.07 15.53 -2.15
CA LYS A 108 15.71 16.77 -2.82
C LYS A 108 15.75 17.91 -1.81
#